data_AF-A0A7S1II98-F1
#
_entry.id   AF-A0A7S1II98-F1
#
_cell.length_a   1.000
_cell.length_b   1.000
_cell.length_c   1.000
_cell.angle_alpha   90.00
_cell.angle_beta   90.00
_cell.angle_gamma   90.00
#
_symmetry.space_group_name_H-M   'P 1'
#
loop_
_entity.id
_entity.type
_entity.pdbx_description
1 polymer ?
#
loop_
_entity_poly.entity_id
_entity_poly.type
_entity_poly.pdbx_seq_one_letter_code
_entity_poly.pdbx_strand_id
1 'polypeptide(L)'
;FFSLMGAVHGNVLVHIETEFQRVQDQVLSYSESISEDDDANGRQTDMEVPSYLTRSLNHSQLCMLSCMEDLSIDWHHLPTLFVIDIDKDGRFSMEELKSFAFWAAQKLGKHTRADEFTREVQAACCFQMWSACRAEEDGPRFVAQWLGRMLSECTPLQYRVVPPPNGRSPNSVPRLNRPGSWRMAEADACGGGEVAYLHMDAILTLHALLTVHGSMESAIVKPQAFQDQLQSLARESDLLDLDDESLDDLVPLSIVVAFAQEFVKAYWERLQAVGALDVGSAYGERRG
;
A
#
# COMPACT_ATOMS: atom_id res chain seq x y z
N PHE A 1 25.78 -27.26 3.44
CA PHE A 1 24.71 -26.48 2.78
C PHE A 1 23.48 -26.35 3.67
N PHE A 2 22.76 -27.43 4.03
CA PHE A 2 21.58 -27.36 4.93
C PHE A 2 21.85 -26.71 6.30
N SER A 3 23.00 -26.97 6.93
CA SER A 3 23.35 -26.32 8.21
C SER A 3 23.67 -24.82 8.08
N LEU A 4 24.16 -24.37 6.91
CA LEU A 4 24.46 -22.96 6.66
C LEU A 4 23.17 -22.20 6.36
N MET A 5 22.27 -22.81 5.59
CA MET A 5 20.93 -22.28 5.34
C MET A 5 20.17 -22.10 6.65
N GLY A 6 20.16 -23.10 7.54
CA GLY A 6 19.49 -22.99 8.85
C GLY A 6 19.99 -21.81 9.69
N ALA A 7 21.31 -21.56 9.72
CA ALA A 7 21.89 -20.44 10.46
C ALA A 7 21.53 -19.08 9.86
N VAL A 8 21.57 -18.94 8.53
CA VAL A 8 21.16 -17.71 7.84
C VAL A 8 19.67 -17.43 8.06
N HIS A 9 18.81 -18.44 7.96
CA HIS A 9 17.37 -18.26 8.19
C HIS A 9 17.07 -17.82 9.62
N GLY A 10 17.76 -18.39 10.60
CA GLY A 10 17.61 -18.00 12.01
C GLY A 10 17.95 -16.53 12.24
N ASN A 11 19.08 -16.06 11.68
CA ASN A 11 19.51 -14.67 11.84
C ASN A 11 18.55 -13.67 11.18
N VAL A 12 18.05 -14.01 9.99
CA VAL A 12 17.09 -13.18 9.25
C VAL A 12 15.80 -12.98 10.02
N LEU A 13 15.23 -14.06 10.57
CA LEU A 13 13.98 -13.98 11.32
C LEU A 13 14.15 -13.21 12.63
N VAL A 14 15.23 -13.45 13.37
CA VAL A 14 15.53 -12.72 14.61
C VAL A 14 15.72 -11.23 14.34
N HIS A 15 16.37 -10.86 13.23
CA HIS A 15 16.53 -9.46 12.86
C HIS A 15 15.20 -8.79 12.53
N ILE A 16 14.35 -9.43 11.71
CA ILE A 16 13.00 -8.92 11.39
C ILE A 16 12.18 -8.74 12.67
N GLU A 17 12.20 -9.72 13.58
CA GLU A 17 11.52 -9.62 14.87
C GLU A 17 12.02 -8.43 15.70
N THR A 18 13.33 -8.25 15.76
CA THR A 18 13.97 -7.17 16.54
C THR A 18 13.61 -5.80 15.98
N GLU A 19 13.71 -5.62 14.65
CA GLU A 19 13.41 -4.33 14.01
C GLU A 19 11.92 -3.99 14.06
N PHE A 20 11.04 -4.99 13.90
CA PHE A 20 9.61 -4.77 14.03
C PHE A 20 9.24 -4.33 15.45
N GLN A 21 9.76 -5.01 16.48
CA GLN A 21 9.51 -4.61 17.86
C GLN A 21 10.05 -3.20 18.13
N ARG A 22 11.24 -2.87 17.62
CA ARG A 22 11.81 -1.52 17.72
C ARG A 22 10.90 -0.45 17.12
N VAL A 23 10.35 -0.70 15.92
CA VAL A 23 9.43 0.25 15.27
C VAL A 23 8.13 0.37 16.06
N GLN A 24 7.59 -0.73 16.59
CA GLN A 24 6.39 -0.69 17.44
C GLN A 24 6.61 0.11 18.73
N ASP A 25 7.73 -0.11 19.41
CA ASP A 25 8.09 0.62 20.63
C ASP A 25 8.27 2.13 20.34
N GLN A 26 8.85 2.46 19.17
CA GLN A 26 8.99 3.85 18.73
C GLN A 26 7.63 4.51 18.46
N VAL A 27 6.69 3.80 17.82
CA VAL A 27 5.33 4.31 17.56
C VAL A 27 4.56 4.50 18.86
N LEU A 28 4.64 3.53 19.78
CA LEU A 28 4.00 3.60 21.10
C LEU A 28 4.51 4.79 21.90
N SER A 29 5.83 4.98 21.99
CA SER A 29 6.40 6.13 22.71
C SER A 29 6.02 7.48 22.11
N TYR A 30 5.89 7.58 20.79
CA TYR A 30 5.39 8.79 20.13
C TYR A 30 3.92 9.05 20.48
N SER A 31 3.07 8.03 20.48
CA SER A 31 1.65 8.17 20.85
C SER A 31 1.45 8.61 22.31
N GLU A 32 2.28 8.11 23.22
CA GLU A 32 2.28 8.53 24.64
C GLU A 32 2.66 10.00 24.77
N SER A 33 3.65 10.48 24.02
CA SER A 33 4.11 11.87 24.07
C SER A 33 3.06 12.89 23.61
N ILE A 34 2.19 12.53 22.65
CA ILE A 34 1.12 13.43 22.17
C ILE A 34 0.05 13.62 23.25
N SER A 35 -0.21 12.59 24.06
CA SER A 35 -1.26 12.64 25.08
C SER A 35 -0.95 13.61 26.24
N GLU A 36 0.34 13.81 26.56
CA GLU A 36 0.75 14.67 27.68
C GLU A 36 0.52 16.17 27.42
N ASP A 37 0.51 16.60 26.15
CA ASP A 37 0.33 18.01 25.78
C ASP A 37 -1.15 18.45 25.76
N ASP A 38 -2.09 17.52 25.55
CA ASP A 38 -3.53 17.83 25.49
C ASP A 38 -4.19 18.00 26.87
N ASP A 39 -3.64 17.34 27.90
CA ASP A 39 -4.10 17.49 29.29
C ASP A 39 -3.90 18.92 29.82
N ALA A 40 -2.93 19.67 29.30
CA ALA A 40 -2.71 21.07 29.66
C ALA A 40 -3.87 21.99 29.23
N ASN A 41 -4.67 21.58 28.23
CA ASN A 41 -5.81 22.35 27.72
C ASN A 41 -7.19 21.84 28.21
N GLY A 42 -7.23 20.79 29.04
CA GLY A 42 -8.46 20.28 29.64
C GLY A 42 -9.45 19.66 28.64
N ARG A 43 -9.00 19.32 27.42
CA ARG A 43 -9.78 18.52 26.46
C ARG A 43 -9.40 17.06 26.61
N GLN A 44 -10.13 16.35 27.46
CA GLN A 44 -9.99 14.91 27.59
C GLN A 44 -10.61 14.23 26.36
N THR A 45 -9.79 13.92 25.37
CA THR A 45 -10.15 12.98 24.32
C THR A 45 -9.75 11.60 24.79
N ASP A 46 -10.71 10.78 25.24
CA ASP A 46 -10.51 9.34 25.48
C ASP A 46 -10.29 8.64 24.13
N MET A 47 -9.14 8.90 23.51
CA MET A 47 -8.70 8.21 22.31
C MET A 47 -7.93 6.97 22.79
N GLU A 48 -8.65 5.92 23.14
CA GLU A 48 -8.04 4.60 23.36
C GLU A 48 -7.23 4.26 22.10
N VAL A 49 -5.91 4.15 22.23
CA VAL A 49 -5.03 3.69 21.15
C VAL A 49 -5.56 2.30 20.75
N PRO A 50 -6.14 2.15 19.55
CA PRO A 50 -6.82 0.91 19.25
C PRO A 50 -5.84 -0.25 19.27
N SER A 51 -6.19 -1.32 19.98
CA SER A 51 -5.34 -2.50 20.17
C SER A 51 -4.86 -3.18 18.87
N TYR A 52 -5.46 -2.86 17.72
CA TYR A 52 -5.01 -3.33 16.41
C TYR A 52 -3.75 -2.60 15.89
N LEU A 53 -3.50 -1.35 16.35
CA LEU A 53 -2.30 -0.59 15.97
C LEU A 53 -0.99 -1.25 16.46
N THR A 54 -1.07 -2.18 17.41
CA THR A 54 0.10 -2.84 18.01
C THR A 54 0.45 -4.19 17.38
N ARG A 55 -0.25 -4.65 16.34
CA ARG A 55 0.01 -5.98 15.74
C ARG A 55 0.54 -5.94 14.31
N SER A 56 0.43 -4.81 13.65
CA SER A 56 0.76 -4.66 12.23
C SER A 56 1.30 -3.26 11.96
N LEU A 57 2.22 -3.16 11.01
CA LEU A 57 2.78 -1.89 10.56
C LEU A 57 1.97 -1.36 9.37
N ASN A 58 1.81 -0.04 9.26
CA ASN A 58 1.46 0.58 7.98
C ASN A 58 2.73 0.74 7.10
N HIS A 59 2.58 1.21 5.86
CA HIS A 59 3.71 1.36 4.94
C HIS A 59 4.79 2.31 5.48
N SER A 60 4.41 3.47 6.02
CA SER A 60 5.37 4.42 6.59
C SER A 60 6.23 3.80 7.69
N GLN A 61 5.61 3.01 8.58
CA GLN A 61 6.29 2.27 9.64
C GLN A 61 7.14 1.12 9.07
N LEU A 62 6.66 0.42 8.05
CA LEU A 62 7.40 -0.63 7.37
C LEU A 62 8.70 -0.08 6.74
N CYS A 63 8.65 1.11 6.15
CA CYS A 63 9.82 1.80 5.60
C CYS A 63 10.86 2.20 6.67
N MET A 64 10.48 2.22 7.96
CA MET A 64 11.41 2.47 9.07
C MET A 64 12.20 1.23 9.49
N LEU A 65 11.85 0.04 8.98
CA LEU A 65 12.62 -1.17 9.23
C LEU A 65 13.99 -1.04 8.56
N SER A 66 15.05 -1.24 9.34
CA SER A 66 16.39 -1.28 8.79
C SER A 66 16.50 -2.46 7.84
N CYS A 67 16.93 -2.21 6.62
CA CYS A 67 17.18 -3.28 5.67
C CYS A 67 18.44 -4.03 6.10
N MET A 68 18.38 -5.36 6.20
CA MET A 68 19.60 -6.15 6.42
C MET A 68 20.51 -6.02 5.21
N GLU A 69 21.83 -5.91 5.47
CA GLU A 69 22.86 -5.85 4.42
C GLU A 69 22.75 -7.03 3.44
N ASP A 70 22.28 -8.20 3.91
CA ASP A 70 22.17 -9.44 3.13
C ASP A 70 20.82 -9.62 2.42
N LEU A 71 19.78 -8.88 2.81
CA LEU A 71 18.44 -8.95 2.23
C LEU A 71 17.98 -7.53 1.91
N SER A 72 18.46 -7.01 0.77
CA SER A 72 17.98 -5.74 0.23
C SER A 72 16.55 -5.88 -0.31
N ILE A 73 15.57 -5.88 0.60
CA ILE A 73 14.15 -5.81 0.25
C ILE A 73 13.80 -4.34 0.07
N ASP A 74 13.32 -4.01 -1.13
CA ASP A 74 12.83 -2.67 -1.42
C ASP A 74 11.37 -2.51 -0.98
N TRP A 75 11.17 -1.75 0.11
CA TRP A 75 9.85 -1.40 0.65
C TRP A 75 9.06 -0.39 -0.20
N HIS A 76 9.65 0.14 -1.27
CA HIS A 76 8.96 0.99 -2.25
C HIS A 76 8.56 0.23 -3.51
N HIS A 77 8.85 -1.08 -3.57
CA HIS A 77 8.46 -1.91 -4.70
C HIS A 77 7.02 -2.41 -4.49
N LEU A 78 6.06 -1.77 -5.15
CA LEU A 78 4.62 -2.07 -5.02
C LEU A 78 4.27 -3.57 -5.08
N PRO A 79 4.78 -4.38 -6.02
CA PRO A 79 4.50 -5.81 -6.04
C PRO A 79 5.07 -6.58 -4.84
N THR A 80 6.17 -6.12 -4.24
CA THR A 80 6.72 -6.72 -3.02
C THR A 80 5.77 -6.52 -1.85
N LEU A 81 5.29 -5.28 -1.66
CA LEU A 81 4.28 -4.97 -0.64
C LEU A 81 3.01 -5.81 -0.85
N PHE A 82 2.56 -5.91 -2.10
CA PHE A 82 1.40 -6.73 -2.44
C PHE A 82 1.60 -8.19 -2.04
N VAL A 83 2.79 -8.78 -2.18
CA VAL A 83 3.01 -10.19 -1.83
C VAL A 83 3.18 -10.41 -0.33
N ILE A 84 3.70 -9.42 0.40
CA ILE A 84 3.84 -9.49 1.86
C ILE A 84 2.47 -9.50 2.53
N ASP A 85 1.62 -8.53 2.19
CA ASP A 85 0.26 -8.40 2.74
C ASP A 85 -0.60 -9.54 2.18
N ILE A 86 -0.76 -10.63 2.91
CA ILE A 86 -1.40 -11.87 2.43
C ILE A 86 -2.92 -11.67 2.38
N ASP A 87 -3.51 -11.02 3.38
CA ASP A 87 -4.95 -10.85 3.50
C ASP A 87 -5.50 -9.59 2.80
N LYS A 88 -4.61 -8.75 2.27
CA LYS A 88 -4.90 -7.52 1.50
C LYS A 88 -5.60 -6.46 2.34
N ASP A 89 -5.30 -6.40 3.63
CA ASP A 89 -5.87 -5.41 4.54
C ASP A 89 -5.16 -4.04 4.47
N GLY A 90 -3.99 -3.98 3.82
CA GLY A 90 -3.20 -2.74 3.68
C GLY A 90 -2.21 -2.51 4.83
N ARG A 91 -2.08 -3.45 5.75
CA ARG A 91 -1.13 -3.46 6.87
C ARG A 91 -0.20 -4.68 6.73
N PHE A 92 0.85 -4.68 7.55
CA PHE A 92 1.91 -5.68 7.47
C PHE A 92 2.16 -6.25 8.87
N SER A 93 1.62 -7.45 9.12
CA SER A 93 1.82 -8.20 10.35
C SER A 93 3.22 -8.82 10.43
N MET A 94 3.62 -9.18 11.64
CA MET A 94 4.87 -9.93 11.86
C MET A 94 4.85 -11.28 11.13
N GLU A 95 3.72 -11.98 11.19
CA GLU A 95 3.52 -13.30 10.57
C GLU A 95 3.70 -13.25 9.05
N GLU A 96 3.21 -12.18 8.42
CA GLU A 96 3.37 -11.93 6.98
C GLU A 96 4.83 -11.65 6.61
N LEU A 97 5.52 -10.78 7.37
CA LEU A 97 6.93 -10.48 7.13
C LEU A 97 7.81 -11.73 7.26
N LYS A 98 7.54 -12.57 8.27
CA LYS A 98 8.22 -13.86 8.44
C LYS A 98 7.92 -14.82 7.29
N SER A 99 6.66 -14.90 6.87
CA SER A 99 6.23 -15.75 5.76
C SER A 99 6.92 -15.34 4.46
N PHE A 100 6.99 -14.03 4.20
CA PHE A 100 7.69 -13.46 3.06
C PHE A 100 9.20 -13.71 3.12
N ALA A 101 9.84 -13.46 4.27
CA ALA A 101 11.27 -13.69 4.44
C ALA A 101 11.64 -15.16 4.23
N PHE A 102 10.82 -16.09 4.74
CA PHE A 102 10.99 -17.52 4.51
C PHE A 102 10.84 -17.87 3.03
N TRP A 103 9.81 -17.35 2.36
CA TRP A 103 9.61 -17.55 0.92
C TRP A 103 10.79 -16.99 0.10
N ALA A 104 11.30 -15.81 0.44
CA ALA A 104 12.43 -15.18 -0.23
C ALA A 104 13.74 -15.97 0.03
N ALA A 105 13.95 -16.45 1.25
CA ALA A 105 15.12 -17.27 1.60
C ALA A 105 15.16 -18.63 0.89
N GLN A 106 13.99 -19.21 0.55
CA GLN A 106 13.95 -20.38 -0.33
C GLN A 106 14.44 -20.09 -1.75
N LYS A 107 14.37 -18.83 -2.19
CA LYS A 107 14.94 -18.38 -3.48
C LYS A 107 16.46 -18.13 -3.38
N LEU A 108 16.94 -17.63 -2.24
CA LEU A 108 18.38 -17.38 -1.95
C LEU A 108 19.29 -18.59 -2.23
N GLY A 109 18.81 -19.81 -2.02
CA GLY A 109 19.61 -21.03 -2.17
C GLY A 109 20.21 -21.29 -3.56
N LYS A 110 19.94 -20.44 -4.56
CA LYS A 110 20.43 -20.56 -5.94
C LYS A 110 21.36 -19.42 -6.40
N HIS A 111 21.51 -18.33 -5.65
CA HIS A 111 22.21 -17.13 -6.14
C HIS A 111 23.49 -16.82 -5.38
N THR A 112 24.47 -16.24 -6.07
CA THR A 112 25.80 -15.92 -5.52
C THR A 112 25.96 -14.44 -5.19
N ARG A 113 25.06 -13.56 -5.63
CA ARG A 113 25.13 -12.10 -5.40
C ARG A 113 23.80 -11.51 -4.91
N ALA A 114 23.88 -10.55 -4.00
CA ALA A 114 22.71 -9.89 -3.39
C ALA A 114 21.86 -9.07 -4.39
N ASP A 115 22.49 -8.48 -5.41
CA ASP A 115 21.81 -7.72 -6.46
C ASP A 115 20.97 -8.61 -7.37
N GLU A 116 21.48 -9.78 -7.73
CA GLU A 116 20.72 -10.80 -8.47
C GLU A 116 19.53 -11.30 -7.65
N PHE A 117 19.75 -11.58 -6.36
CA PHE A 117 18.70 -12.02 -5.46
C PHE A 117 17.54 -11.01 -5.39
N THR A 118 17.84 -9.73 -5.19
CA THR A 118 16.83 -8.67 -5.10
C THR A 118 15.99 -8.60 -6.36
N ARG A 119 16.63 -8.61 -7.53
CA ARG A 119 15.94 -8.57 -8.82
C ARG A 119 15.04 -9.78 -9.02
N GLU A 120 15.48 -10.97 -8.60
CA GLU A 120 14.69 -12.18 -8.73
C GLU A 120 13.49 -12.21 -7.78
N VAL A 121 13.67 -11.78 -6.54
CA VAL A 121 12.56 -11.62 -5.60
C VAL A 121 11.55 -10.62 -6.13
N GLN A 122 12.00 -9.43 -6.55
CA GLN A 122 11.13 -8.41 -7.14
C GLN A 122 10.39 -8.93 -8.38
N ALA A 123 11.08 -9.61 -9.30
CA ALA A 123 10.47 -10.20 -10.48
C ALA A 123 9.42 -11.27 -10.12
N ALA A 124 9.70 -12.10 -9.11
CA ALA A 124 8.76 -13.09 -8.61
C ALA A 124 7.54 -12.44 -7.94
N CYS A 125 7.72 -11.33 -7.23
CA CYS A 125 6.63 -10.54 -6.65
C CYS A 125 5.77 -9.90 -7.73
N CYS A 126 6.39 -9.29 -8.75
CA CYS A 126 5.70 -8.79 -9.94
C CYS A 126 4.81 -9.88 -10.55
N PHE A 127 5.39 -11.06 -10.80
CA PHE A 127 4.65 -12.16 -11.38
C PHE A 127 3.45 -12.59 -10.51
N GLN A 128 3.63 -12.69 -9.19
CA GLN A 128 2.53 -13.05 -8.28
C GLN A 128 1.41 -12.01 -8.26
N MET A 129 1.73 -10.71 -8.17
CA MET A 129 0.74 -9.64 -8.21
C MET A 129 -0.06 -9.68 -9.52
N TRP A 130 0.62 -9.82 -10.65
CA TRP A 130 -0.03 -9.91 -11.95
C TRP A 130 -0.80 -11.22 -12.15
N SER A 131 -0.36 -12.32 -11.54
CA SER A 131 -1.13 -13.56 -11.51
C SER A 131 -2.41 -13.41 -10.70
N ALA A 132 -2.39 -12.67 -9.59
CA ALA A 132 -3.59 -12.37 -8.81
C ALA A 132 -4.55 -11.48 -9.63
N CYS A 133 -4.03 -10.47 -10.31
CA CYS A 133 -4.79 -9.65 -11.27
C CYS A 133 -5.46 -10.52 -12.36
N ARG A 134 -4.79 -11.56 -12.86
CA ARG A 134 -5.38 -12.50 -13.83
C ARG A 134 -6.53 -13.33 -13.28
N ALA A 135 -6.44 -13.72 -12.00
CA ALA A 135 -7.33 -14.69 -11.39
C ALA A 135 -8.69 -14.07 -11.00
N GLU A 136 -8.70 -12.78 -10.69
CA GLU A 136 -9.90 -12.03 -10.33
C GLU A 136 -10.67 -11.53 -11.56
N GLU A 137 -12.01 -11.50 -11.48
CA GLU A 137 -12.88 -11.02 -12.58
C GLU A 137 -12.58 -9.56 -12.97
N ASP A 138 -12.22 -8.73 -11.98
CA ASP A 138 -11.79 -7.34 -12.15
C ASP A 138 -10.44 -7.12 -11.46
N GLY A 139 -9.42 -7.85 -11.92
CA GLY A 139 -8.06 -7.83 -11.38
C GLY A 139 -7.45 -6.44 -11.15
N PRO A 140 -7.48 -5.53 -12.13
CA PRO A 140 -6.94 -4.19 -11.94
C PRO A 140 -7.62 -3.44 -10.80
N ARG A 141 -8.94 -3.58 -10.67
CA ARG A 141 -9.69 -2.99 -9.57
C ARG A 141 -9.33 -3.61 -8.23
N PHE A 142 -9.12 -4.93 -8.18
CA PHE A 142 -8.70 -5.62 -6.96
C PHE A 142 -7.38 -5.07 -6.40
N VAL A 143 -6.36 -4.93 -7.26
CA VAL A 143 -5.06 -4.34 -6.87
C VAL A 143 -5.22 -2.87 -6.48
N ALA A 144 -6.02 -2.09 -7.22
CA ALA A 144 -6.25 -0.67 -6.90
C ALA A 144 -6.99 -0.46 -5.58
N GLN A 145 -7.95 -1.32 -5.24
CA GLN A 145 -8.65 -1.29 -3.96
C GLN A 145 -7.72 -1.63 -2.80
N TRP A 146 -6.87 -2.64 -2.96
CA TRP A 146 -5.83 -2.95 -1.98
C TRP A 146 -4.88 -1.76 -1.77
N LEU A 147 -4.42 -1.14 -2.86
CA LEU A 147 -3.56 0.05 -2.78
C LEU A 147 -4.26 1.20 -2.07
N GLY A 148 -5.55 1.42 -2.33
CA GLY A 148 -6.36 2.40 -1.61
C GLY A 148 -6.40 2.15 -0.11
N ARG A 149 -6.63 0.91 0.32
CA ARG A 149 -6.63 0.51 1.75
C ARG A 149 -5.26 0.75 2.39
N MET A 150 -4.20 0.30 1.73
CA MET A 150 -2.84 0.50 2.24
C MET A 150 -2.55 2.00 2.46
N LEU A 151 -2.94 2.86 1.51
CA LEU A 151 -2.75 4.31 1.63
C LEU A 151 -3.61 4.97 2.72
N SER A 152 -4.85 4.50 2.92
CA SER A 152 -5.68 5.00 4.03
C SER A 152 -5.09 4.65 5.39
N GLU A 153 -4.38 3.54 5.51
CA GLU A 153 -3.70 3.14 6.75
C GLU A 153 -2.36 3.87 6.99
N CYS A 154 -1.77 4.48 5.95
CA CYS A 154 -0.53 5.26 6.04
C CYS A 154 -0.73 6.61 6.74
N THR A 155 -1.96 7.11 6.73
CA THR A 155 -2.28 8.42 7.26
C THR A 155 -3.08 8.23 8.54
N PRO A 156 -2.70 8.85 9.68
CA PRO A 156 -3.65 8.98 10.78
C PRO A 156 -4.84 9.77 10.22
N LEU A 157 -5.92 9.05 9.94
CA LEU A 157 -7.12 9.56 9.27
C LEU A 157 -7.56 10.88 9.91
N GLN A 158 -7.22 12.00 9.28
CA GLN A 158 -8.02 13.21 9.41
C GLN A 158 -9.26 12.96 8.56
N TYR A 159 -10.16 12.12 9.07
CA TYR A 159 -11.49 11.96 8.50
C TYR A 159 -12.17 13.32 8.67
N ARG A 160 -12.19 14.13 7.61
CA ARG A 160 -13.11 15.26 7.58
C ARG A 160 -14.28 14.87 6.73
N VAL A 161 -15.35 14.47 7.41
CA VAL A 161 -16.67 14.37 6.79
C VAL A 161 -17.11 15.79 6.45
N VAL A 162 -16.89 16.20 5.21
CA VAL A 162 -17.45 17.44 4.67
C VAL A 162 -18.65 17.06 3.82
N PRO A 163 -19.87 17.54 4.15
CA PRO A 163 -21.01 17.37 3.26
C PRO A 163 -20.69 18.04 1.91
N PRO A 164 -21.09 17.45 0.77
CA PRO A 164 -20.74 18.00 -0.54
C PRO A 164 -21.24 19.46 -0.65
N PRO A 165 -20.42 20.37 -1.19
CA PRO A 165 -20.67 21.82 -1.16
C PRO A 165 -22.01 22.23 -1.79
N ASN A 166 -22.52 21.43 -2.73
CA ASN A 166 -23.72 21.73 -3.50
C ASN A 166 -25.02 21.10 -2.98
N GLY A 167 -25.00 20.37 -1.85
CA GLY A 167 -26.17 19.64 -1.34
C GLY A 167 -26.72 18.58 -2.32
N ARG A 168 -25.96 18.26 -3.38
CA ARG A 168 -26.30 17.21 -4.33
C ARG A 168 -26.09 15.88 -3.63
N SER A 169 -27.10 15.03 -3.70
CA SER A 169 -26.98 13.67 -3.19
C SER A 169 -25.84 12.95 -3.93
N PRO A 170 -24.91 12.28 -3.20
CA PRO A 170 -23.78 11.55 -3.79
C PRO A 170 -24.21 10.40 -4.72
N ASN A 171 -25.51 10.11 -4.81
CA ASN A 171 -26.10 9.12 -5.71
C ASN A 171 -25.92 9.39 -7.22
N SER A 172 -25.29 10.50 -7.62
CA SER A 172 -24.98 10.80 -9.02
C SER A 172 -23.59 10.33 -9.47
N VAL A 173 -22.73 9.88 -8.55
CA VAL A 173 -21.50 9.15 -8.91
C VAL A 173 -21.91 7.77 -9.43
N PRO A 174 -21.34 7.26 -10.54
CA PRO A 174 -21.70 5.96 -11.08
C PRO A 174 -21.58 4.89 -10.00
N ARG A 175 -22.71 4.37 -9.52
CA ARG A 175 -22.73 3.19 -8.65
C ARG A 175 -22.09 2.06 -9.44
N LEU A 176 -20.87 1.69 -9.08
CA LEU A 176 -20.17 0.50 -9.57
C LEU A 176 -20.91 -0.75 -9.07
N ASN A 177 -22.08 -1.01 -9.65
CA ASN A 177 -22.90 -2.18 -9.40
C ASN A 177 -22.25 -3.40 -10.07
N ARG A 178 -21.80 -4.39 -9.29
CA ARG A 178 -21.98 -5.84 -9.53
C ARG A 178 -21.36 -6.73 -8.44
N PRO A 179 -21.80 -8.01 -8.32
CA PRO A 179 -21.72 -8.81 -7.11
C PRO A 179 -20.52 -9.76 -7.08
N GLY A 180 -19.83 -9.77 -5.94
CA GLY A 180 -18.78 -10.74 -5.63
C GLY A 180 -18.08 -10.34 -4.35
N SER A 181 -18.61 -10.79 -3.20
CA SER A 181 -18.02 -11.02 -1.86
C SER A 181 -16.85 -10.17 -1.30
N TRP A 182 -16.50 -9.04 -1.89
CA TRP A 182 -15.46 -8.12 -1.41
C TRP A 182 -16.13 -6.78 -1.15
N ARG A 183 -16.98 -6.75 -0.13
CA ARG A 183 -17.66 -5.50 0.25
C ARG A 183 -16.58 -4.51 0.67
N MET A 184 -16.45 -3.45 -0.11
CA MET A 184 -16.15 -2.11 0.39
C MET A 184 -17.18 -1.81 1.49
N ALA A 185 -16.92 -2.31 2.70
CA ALA A 185 -17.70 -1.96 3.86
C ALA A 185 -17.57 -0.47 4.15
N GLU A 186 -16.55 0.24 3.64
CA GLU A 186 -16.34 1.66 3.95
C GLU A 186 -17.21 2.62 3.15
N ALA A 187 -17.44 2.38 1.85
CA ALA A 187 -18.34 3.23 1.06
C ALA A 187 -19.83 3.06 1.45
N ASP A 188 -20.20 1.92 2.03
CA ASP A 188 -21.55 1.66 2.59
C ASP A 188 -21.63 1.89 4.12
N ALA A 189 -20.51 1.91 4.87
CA ALA A 189 -20.50 2.21 6.32
C ALA A 189 -20.71 3.70 6.60
N CYS A 190 -20.17 4.57 5.74
CA CYS A 190 -20.48 5.99 5.72
C CYS A 190 -21.85 6.22 5.08
N GLY A 191 -22.93 5.75 5.71
CA GLY A 191 -24.32 5.87 5.24
C GLY A 191 -24.85 7.30 5.07
N GLY A 192 -23.99 8.32 5.07
CA GLY A 192 -24.33 9.75 5.06
C GLY A 192 -23.89 10.53 3.81
N GLY A 193 -23.28 9.90 2.80
CA GLY A 193 -22.71 10.65 1.68
C GLY A 193 -21.41 11.36 2.03
N GLU A 194 -20.67 10.78 2.98
CA GLU A 194 -19.38 11.27 3.44
C GLU A 194 -18.29 10.90 2.44
N VAL A 195 -17.31 11.77 2.27
CA VAL A 195 -16.16 11.57 1.38
C VAL A 195 -14.92 11.35 2.25
N ALA A 196 -14.22 10.23 2.04
CA ALA A 196 -12.93 9.98 2.67
C ALA A 196 -11.83 10.71 1.90
N TYR A 197 -10.94 11.40 2.62
CA TYR A 197 -9.80 12.12 2.05
C TYR A 197 -8.49 11.51 2.53
N LEU A 198 -7.47 11.56 1.67
CA LEU A 198 -6.10 11.21 1.96
C LEU A 198 -5.26 12.50 2.03
N HIS A 199 -4.37 12.56 3.02
CA HIS A 199 -3.38 13.64 3.15
C HIS A 199 -2.30 13.52 2.06
N MET A 200 -1.63 14.65 1.81
CA MET A 200 -0.46 14.74 0.94
C MET A 200 0.53 13.60 1.10
N ASP A 201 0.86 13.20 2.33
CA ASP A 201 1.87 12.16 2.57
C ASP A 201 1.51 10.81 1.94
N ALA A 202 0.23 10.44 1.94
CA ALA A 202 -0.24 9.25 1.24
C ALA A 202 -0.15 9.42 -0.28
N ILE A 203 -0.38 10.62 -0.80
CA ILE A 203 -0.23 10.91 -2.23
C ILE A 203 1.24 10.86 -2.66
N LEU A 204 2.16 11.35 -1.83
CA LEU A 204 3.61 11.23 -2.04
C LEU A 204 4.04 9.76 -1.98
N THR A 205 3.47 8.98 -1.06
CA THR A 205 3.70 7.54 -0.96
C THR A 205 3.25 6.83 -2.23
N LEU A 206 2.03 7.11 -2.70
CA LEU A 206 1.53 6.58 -3.97
C LEU A 206 2.46 6.97 -5.13
N HIS A 207 2.85 8.24 -5.23
CA HIS A 207 3.77 8.72 -6.26
C HIS A 207 5.09 7.94 -6.25
N ALA A 208 5.68 7.73 -5.07
CA ALA A 208 6.91 6.96 -4.91
C ALA A 208 6.74 5.50 -5.34
N LEU A 209 5.62 4.86 -4.99
CA LEU A 209 5.31 3.47 -5.33
C LEU A 209 5.08 3.25 -6.84
N LEU A 210 4.48 4.23 -7.52
CA LEU A 210 4.24 4.16 -8.96
C LEU A 210 5.46 4.58 -9.78
N THR A 211 6.40 5.30 -9.16
CA THR A 211 7.64 5.73 -9.82
C THR A 211 8.64 4.57 -9.83
N VAL A 212 8.90 4.02 -11.02
CA VAL A 212 9.92 2.99 -11.20
C VAL A 212 11.30 3.58 -10.95
N HIS A 213 11.85 3.32 -9.77
CA HIS A 213 13.19 3.74 -9.37
C HIS A 213 14.22 3.14 -10.35
N GLY A 214 15.00 4.01 -11.01
CA GLY A 214 16.12 3.59 -11.87
C GLY A 214 15.91 3.78 -13.38
N SER A 215 14.75 4.21 -13.86
CA SER A 215 14.64 4.75 -15.22
C SER A 215 15.11 6.21 -15.22
N MET A 216 16.14 6.55 -16.03
CA MET A 216 16.66 7.93 -16.17
C MET A 216 15.59 8.95 -16.60
N GLU A 217 14.42 8.50 -17.08
CA GLU A 217 13.30 9.34 -17.51
C GLU A 217 12.15 9.40 -16.47
N SER A 218 12.28 8.74 -15.31
CA SER A 218 11.17 8.51 -14.36
C SER A 218 10.66 9.72 -13.59
N ALA A 219 11.24 10.91 -13.75
CA ALA A 219 10.63 12.14 -13.24
C ALA A 219 9.57 12.69 -14.21
N ILE A 220 8.67 11.84 -14.73
CA ILE A 220 7.66 12.29 -15.71
C ILE A 220 6.72 13.33 -15.08
N VAL A 221 6.42 13.19 -13.79
CA VAL A 221 5.60 14.15 -13.06
C VAL A 221 6.22 14.39 -11.68
N LYS A 222 6.47 15.66 -11.34
CA LYS A 222 6.91 16.04 -9.98
C LYS A 222 5.79 15.74 -8.98
N PRO A 223 6.08 15.45 -7.70
CA PRO A 223 5.03 15.11 -6.74
C PRO A 223 3.93 16.17 -6.64
N GLN A 224 4.26 17.47 -6.66
CA GLN A 224 3.27 18.55 -6.68
C GLN A 224 2.34 18.48 -7.91
N ALA A 225 2.91 18.32 -9.11
CA ALA A 225 2.12 18.22 -10.33
C ALA A 225 1.23 16.97 -10.36
N PHE A 226 1.63 15.91 -9.65
CA PHE A 226 0.82 14.70 -9.50
C PHE A 226 -0.38 14.94 -8.57
N GLN A 227 -0.17 15.62 -7.44
CA GLN A 227 -1.26 16.05 -6.56
C GLN A 227 -2.23 16.98 -7.28
N ASP A 228 -1.73 18.02 -7.97
CA ASP A 228 -2.55 18.99 -8.69
C ASP A 228 -3.49 18.29 -9.70
N GLN A 229 -3.00 17.22 -10.36
CA GLN A 229 -3.80 16.40 -11.26
C GLN A 229 -4.94 15.67 -10.53
N LEU A 230 -4.66 15.04 -9.39
CA LEU A 230 -5.67 14.33 -8.59
C LEU A 230 -6.71 15.31 -8.02
N GLN A 231 -6.30 16.49 -7.56
CA GLN A 231 -7.22 17.53 -7.08
C GLN A 231 -8.07 18.11 -8.21
N SER A 232 -7.50 18.28 -9.42
CA SER A 232 -8.28 18.66 -10.60
C SER A 232 -9.37 17.65 -10.93
N LEU A 233 -9.04 16.34 -10.89
CA LEU A 233 -10.03 15.27 -11.10
C LEU A 233 -11.10 15.25 -10.00
N ALA A 234 -10.71 15.53 -8.75
CA ALA A 234 -11.63 15.63 -7.63
C ALA A 234 -12.61 16.80 -7.81
N ARG A 235 -12.13 17.96 -8.27
CA ARG A 235 -12.95 19.12 -8.60
C ARG A 235 -13.93 18.83 -9.74
N GLU A 236 -13.45 18.20 -10.81
CA GLU A 236 -14.28 17.78 -11.94
C GLU A 236 -15.40 16.82 -11.52
N SER A 237 -15.17 16.06 -10.44
CA SER A 237 -16.12 15.11 -9.86
C SER A 237 -17.02 15.71 -8.77
N ASP A 238 -16.94 17.01 -8.50
CA ASP A 238 -17.67 17.71 -7.42
C ASP A 238 -17.39 17.13 -6.01
N LEU A 239 -16.17 16.60 -5.80
CA LEU A 239 -15.72 16.01 -4.52
C LEU A 239 -14.76 16.90 -3.73
N LEU A 240 -14.30 18.01 -4.33
CA LEU A 240 -13.34 18.93 -3.74
C LEU A 240 -13.72 20.37 -4.10
N ASP A 241 -13.86 21.21 -3.08
CA ASP A 241 -14.02 22.66 -3.24
C ASP A 241 -12.64 23.32 -3.16
N LEU A 242 -12.23 24.01 -4.23
CA LEU A 242 -10.93 24.69 -4.26
C LEU A 242 -10.93 26.02 -3.51
N ASP A 243 -12.09 26.55 -3.16
CA ASP A 243 -12.17 27.78 -2.36
C ASP A 243 -11.99 27.48 -0.85
N ASP A 244 -12.02 26.19 -0.47
CA ASP A 244 -11.75 25.74 0.90
C ASP A 244 -10.26 25.39 1.06
N GLU A 245 -9.47 26.36 1.53
CA GLU A 245 -8.02 26.21 1.81
C GLU A 245 -7.71 25.02 2.74
N SER A 246 -8.67 24.54 3.54
CA SER A 246 -8.47 23.38 4.40
C SER A 246 -8.44 22.05 3.64
N LEU A 247 -8.75 22.06 2.35
CA LEU A 247 -8.70 20.91 1.45
C LEU A 247 -7.46 20.92 0.53
N ASP A 248 -6.60 21.94 0.64
CA ASP A 248 -5.42 22.12 -0.23
C ASP A 248 -4.44 20.95 -0.17
N ASP A 249 -4.35 20.25 0.97
CA ASP A 249 -3.47 19.09 1.16
C ASP A 249 -4.22 17.74 1.12
N LEU A 250 -5.48 17.76 0.67
CA LEU A 250 -6.36 16.60 0.69
C LEU A 250 -6.77 16.16 -0.72
N VAL A 251 -6.92 14.85 -0.88
CA VAL A 251 -7.44 14.23 -2.12
C VAL A 251 -8.45 13.15 -1.75
N PRO A 252 -9.65 13.11 -2.37
CA PRO A 252 -10.61 12.05 -2.09
C PRO A 252 -10.05 10.65 -2.40
N LEU A 253 -10.20 9.72 -1.46
CA LEU A 253 -9.77 8.32 -1.61
C LEU A 253 -10.38 7.67 -2.87
N SER A 254 -11.63 8.01 -3.20
CA SER A 254 -12.29 7.50 -4.42
C SER A 254 -11.58 7.92 -5.70
N ILE A 255 -11.02 9.13 -5.75
CA ILE A 255 -10.24 9.62 -6.89
C ILE A 255 -8.91 8.87 -6.97
N VAL A 256 -8.26 8.66 -5.82
CA VAL A 256 -7.00 7.92 -5.74
C VAL A 256 -7.17 6.46 -6.21
N VAL A 257 -8.22 5.77 -5.74
CA VAL A 257 -8.52 4.39 -6.14
C VAL A 257 -8.88 4.32 -7.63
N ALA A 258 -9.67 5.27 -8.15
CA ALA A 258 -10.00 5.32 -9.58
C ALA A 258 -8.76 5.54 -10.45
N PHE A 259 -7.88 6.45 -10.04
CA PHE A 259 -6.59 6.67 -10.70
C PHE A 259 -5.73 5.41 -10.68
N ALA A 260 -5.57 4.77 -9.51
CA ALA A 260 -4.80 3.53 -9.36
C ALA A 260 -5.37 2.40 -10.23
N GLN A 261 -6.70 2.30 -10.35
CA GLN A 261 -7.34 1.30 -11.20
C GLN A 261 -6.99 1.50 -12.67
N GLU A 262 -7.10 2.71 -13.20
CA GLU A 262 -6.74 3.00 -14.59
C GLU A 262 -5.24 2.81 -14.83
N PHE A 263 -4.39 3.17 -13.87
CA PHE A 263 -2.95 2.91 -13.93
C PHE A 263 -2.64 1.41 -14.02
N VAL A 264 -3.16 0.61 -13.08
CA VAL A 264 -2.92 -0.85 -13.04
C VAL A 264 -3.47 -1.51 -14.30
N LYS A 265 -4.64 -1.08 -14.77
CA LYS A 265 -5.27 -1.57 -16.01
C LYS A 265 -4.39 -1.29 -17.23
N ALA A 266 -3.89 -0.06 -17.38
CA ALA A 266 -3.01 0.29 -18.50
C ALA A 266 -1.71 -0.54 -18.50
N TYR A 267 -1.12 -0.78 -17.32
CA TYR A 267 0.05 -1.64 -17.19
C TYR A 267 -0.28 -3.11 -17.52
N TRP A 268 -1.40 -3.61 -17.03
CA TRP A 268 -1.87 -4.96 -17.29
C TRP A 268 -2.10 -5.22 -18.78
N GLU A 269 -2.82 -4.32 -19.46
CA GLU A 269 -3.06 -4.39 -20.91
C GLU A 269 -1.74 -4.37 -21.70
N ARG A 270 -0.76 -3.57 -21.26
CA ARG A 270 0.58 -3.55 -21.86
C ARG A 270 1.33 -4.86 -21.66
N LEU A 271 1.26 -5.46 -20.48
CA LEU A 271 1.88 -6.76 -20.19
C LEU A 271 1.28 -7.89 -21.01
N GLN A 272 -0.04 -7.86 -21.23
CA GLN A 272 -0.73 -8.78 -22.13
C GLN A 272 -0.25 -8.59 -23.58
N ALA A 273 -0.15 -7.36 -24.05
CA ALA A 273 0.27 -7.05 -25.43
C ALA A 273 1.69 -7.55 -25.76
N VAL A 274 2.60 -7.57 -24.78
CA VAL A 274 3.97 -8.09 -24.96
C VAL A 274 4.11 -9.59 -24.68
N GLY A 275 3.04 -10.28 -24.32
CA GLY A 275 3.05 -11.72 -24.01
C GLY A 275 3.80 -12.10 -22.73
N ALA A 276 4.06 -11.14 -21.84
CA ALA A 276 4.85 -11.38 -20.61
C ALA A 276 4.15 -12.35 -19.63
N LEU A 277 2.82 -12.48 -19.74
CA LEU A 277 2.00 -13.24 -18.80
C LEU A 277 1.79 -14.70 -19.22
N ASP A 278 2.14 -15.06 -20.46
CA ASP A 278 2.02 -16.43 -20.97
C ASP A 278 3.21 -17.32 -20.59
N VAL A 279 4.30 -16.72 -20.09
CA VAL A 279 5.53 -17.43 -19.71
C VAL A 279 5.33 -18.36 -18.50
N GLY A 280 4.27 -18.15 -17.70
CA GLY A 280 3.95 -18.95 -16.52
C GLY A 280 3.65 -20.43 -16.81
N SER A 281 3.11 -20.74 -17.99
CA SER A 281 2.88 -22.14 -18.43
C SER A 281 4.19 -22.94 -18.50
N ALA A 282 5.31 -22.30 -18.84
CA ALA A 282 6.59 -22.97 -19.04
C ALA A 282 7.39 -23.15 -17.74
N TYR A 283 7.12 -22.35 -16.71
CA TYR A 283 7.84 -22.42 -15.43
C TYR A 283 7.27 -23.48 -14.47
N GLY A 284 5.98 -23.81 -14.58
CA GLY A 284 5.34 -24.86 -13.78
C GLY A 284 5.83 -26.27 -14.11
N GLU A 285 6.11 -26.56 -15.39
CA GLU A 285 6.48 -27.91 -15.84
C GLU A 285 7.94 -28.31 -15.56
N ARG A 286 8.86 -27.35 -15.30
CA ARG A 286 10.28 -27.68 -15.01
C ARG A 286 10.59 -27.96 -13.53
N ARG A 287 9.57 -28.07 -12.68
CA ARG A 287 9.73 -28.34 -11.23
C ARG A 287 9.18 -29.69 -10.76
N GLY A 288 8.82 -30.58 -11.69
CA GLY A 288 8.52 -32.00 -11.41
C GLY A 288 9.79 -32.85 -11.36
#